data_AF-A0A7C6FEE8-F1
#
_entry.id   AF-A0A7C6FEE8-F1
#
_cell.length_a   1.000
_cell.length_b   1.000
_cell.length_c   1.000
_cell.angle_alpha   90.00
_cell.angle_beta   90.00
_cell.angle_gamma   90.00
#
_symmetry.space_group_name_H-M   'P 1'
#
loop_
_entity.id
_entity.type
_entity.pdbx_description
1 polymer ?
#
loop_
_entity_poly.entity_id
_entity_poly.type
_entity_poly.pdbx_seq_one_letter_code
_entity_poly.pdbx_strand_id
1 'polypeptide(L)'
;TLITGWYGGHAKAYQAKEVVNVFAYAGWHKLKYHHQERGGADNYYLYWQQPNGSLEIVPATQLFHCSTEAKMSIVKSSCTILDPVNGAINPKRIPRATIRYTMEVANEGTASATNVLLSDSLSSEFDTTSIKNIQVQAGACDCLGVTSASNNGANGTADGVHPIVLDFGTVLGGSVATPTKECGYFEVELI
;
A
#
# COMPACT_ATOMS: atom_id res chain seq x y z
N THR A 1 -22.24 -18.26 5.96
CA THR A 1 -21.14 -18.42 6.92
C THR A 1 -21.26 -19.77 7.53
N LEU A 2 -20.28 -20.63 7.30
CA LEU A 2 -20.22 -21.95 7.93
C LEU A 2 -19.49 -21.80 9.28
N ILE A 3 -20.14 -22.19 10.38
CA ILE A 3 -19.53 -22.19 11.71
C ILE A 3 -19.59 -23.62 12.23
N THR A 4 -18.43 -24.21 12.46
CA THR A 4 -18.29 -25.48 13.19
C THR A 4 -17.28 -25.25 14.32
N GLY A 5 -17.45 -25.93 15.44
CA GLY A 5 -16.58 -25.77 16.61
C GLY A 5 -16.43 -27.07 17.37
N TRP A 6 -15.22 -27.36 17.82
CA TRP A 6 -14.87 -28.49 18.69
C TRP A 6 -13.97 -27.98 19.81
N TYR A 7 -14.19 -28.48 21.03
CA TYR A 7 -13.43 -28.10 22.23
C TYR A 7 -12.98 -29.38 22.94
N GLY A 8 -11.67 -29.62 23.05
CA GLY A 8 -11.11 -30.85 23.63
C GLY A 8 -9.65 -31.13 23.25
N GLY A 9 -9.15 -32.33 23.53
CA GLY A 9 -7.80 -32.74 23.14
C GLY A 9 -7.73 -33.10 21.65
N HIS A 10 -6.84 -32.48 20.88
CA HIS A 10 -6.77 -32.62 19.43
C HIS A 10 -5.31 -32.94 19.04
N ALA A 11 -5.04 -34.18 18.67
CA ALA A 11 -3.75 -34.61 18.12
C ALA A 11 -3.93 -35.00 16.65
N LYS A 12 -2.84 -34.90 15.86
CA LYS A 12 -2.83 -35.29 14.44
C LYS A 12 -3.27 -36.76 14.26
N ALA A 13 -4.44 -36.96 13.64
CA ALA A 13 -5.04 -38.30 13.46
C ALA A 13 -5.09 -38.77 11.99
N TYR A 14 -4.60 -37.96 11.04
CA TYR A 14 -4.61 -38.21 9.58
C TYR A 14 -5.98 -38.60 8.98
N GLN A 15 -7.07 -38.29 9.69
CA GLN A 15 -8.44 -38.58 9.30
C GLN A 15 -9.35 -37.49 9.89
N ALA A 16 -10.53 -37.29 9.30
CA ALA A 16 -11.51 -36.37 9.87
C ALA A 16 -12.03 -36.91 11.22
N LYS A 17 -12.15 -36.01 12.20
CA LYS A 17 -12.70 -36.28 13.53
C LYS A 17 -13.80 -35.28 13.82
N GLU A 18 -14.82 -35.70 14.58
CA GLU A 18 -15.96 -34.86 14.97
C GLU A 18 -16.62 -34.15 13.78
N VAL A 19 -16.96 -34.95 12.75
CA VAL A 19 -17.49 -34.43 11.48
C VAL A 19 -18.86 -33.78 11.69
N VAL A 20 -18.92 -32.47 11.51
CA VAL A 20 -20.17 -31.71 11.43
C VAL A 20 -20.47 -31.44 9.96
N ASN A 21 -21.53 -32.06 9.43
CA ASN A 21 -21.94 -31.87 8.05
C ASN A 21 -22.68 -30.54 7.89
N VAL A 22 -22.22 -29.72 6.96
CA VAL A 22 -22.99 -28.58 6.47
C VAL A 22 -23.00 -28.59 4.96
N PHE A 23 -24.21 -28.54 4.40
CA PHE A 23 -24.42 -28.53 2.97
C PHE A 23 -24.21 -27.12 2.42
N ALA A 24 -23.48 -27.05 1.31
CA ALA A 24 -23.25 -25.83 0.56
C ALA A 24 -23.68 -26.06 -0.89
N TYR A 25 -24.35 -25.07 -1.48
CA TYR A 25 -24.61 -25.07 -2.92
C TYR A 25 -23.34 -24.70 -3.69
N ALA A 26 -23.29 -25.02 -4.98
CA ALA A 26 -22.21 -24.53 -5.85
C ALA A 26 -22.12 -23.01 -5.77
N GLY A 27 -20.90 -22.49 -5.58
CA GLY A 27 -20.64 -21.06 -5.47
C GLY A 27 -19.68 -20.70 -4.34
N TRP A 28 -19.58 -19.39 -4.08
CA TRP A 28 -18.67 -18.81 -3.11
C TRP A 28 -19.24 -18.81 -1.69
N HIS A 29 -18.45 -19.28 -0.72
CA HIS A 29 -18.84 -19.32 0.69
C HIS A 29 -17.77 -18.70 1.58
N LYS A 30 -18.20 -17.93 2.58
CA LYS A 30 -17.31 -17.41 3.62
C LYS A 30 -16.99 -18.51 4.64
N LEU A 31 -15.71 -18.81 4.78
CA LEU A 31 -15.17 -19.68 5.82
C LEU A 31 -14.66 -18.80 6.99
N LYS A 32 -15.05 -19.14 8.22
CA LYS A 32 -14.44 -18.61 9.44
C LYS A 32 -14.07 -19.79 10.31
N TYR A 33 -12.81 -19.83 10.76
CA TYR A 33 -12.35 -20.84 11.70
C TYR A 33 -11.78 -20.17 12.95
N HIS A 34 -11.86 -20.87 14.08
CA HIS A 34 -11.18 -20.50 15.31
C HIS A 34 -10.57 -21.78 15.88
N HIS A 35 -9.28 -21.73 16.20
CA HIS A 35 -8.57 -22.82 16.86
C HIS A 35 -8.03 -22.30 18.18
N GLN A 36 -8.27 -23.04 19.26
CA GLN A 36 -7.77 -22.73 20.59
C GLN A 36 -7.23 -24.01 21.21
N GLU A 37 -5.97 -23.98 21.61
CA GLU A 37 -5.25 -25.13 22.15
C GLU A 37 -4.44 -24.75 23.40
N ARG A 38 -4.37 -25.67 24.37
CA ARG A 38 -3.58 -25.50 25.61
C ARG A 38 -2.23 -26.23 25.55
N GLY A 39 -2.05 -27.16 24.61
CA GLY A 39 -0.84 -27.92 24.30
C GLY A 39 -1.14 -29.05 23.29
N GLY A 40 -0.15 -29.51 22.51
CA GLY A 40 -0.35 -30.47 21.43
C GLY A 40 0.59 -30.24 20.24
N ALA A 41 0.27 -30.82 19.09
CA ALA A 41 0.87 -30.46 17.81
C ALA A 41 -0.18 -29.71 16.96
N ASP A 42 0.16 -28.50 16.57
CA ASP A 42 -0.76 -27.47 16.09
C ASP A 42 -1.15 -27.71 14.62
N ASN A 43 -2.27 -28.40 14.36
CA ASN A 43 -2.79 -28.52 12.99
C ASN A 43 -4.32 -28.64 12.91
N TYR A 44 -4.91 -27.93 11.96
CA TYR A 44 -6.30 -28.13 11.51
C TYR A 44 -6.33 -28.46 10.02
N TYR A 45 -7.30 -29.27 9.61
CA TYR A 45 -7.55 -29.59 8.20
C TYR A 45 -9.03 -29.38 7.92
N LEU A 46 -9.34 -28.67 6.83
CA LEU A 46 -10.70 -28.57 6.33
C LEU A 46 -10.94 -29.72 5.34
N TYR A 47 -11.98 -30.51 5.59
CA TYR A 47 -12.43 -31.57 4.70
C TYR A 47 -13.73 -31.19 4.02
N TRP A 48 -13.95 -31.71 2.83
CA TRP A 48 -15.25 -31.63 2.13
C TRP A 48 -15.61 -32.98 1.50
N GLN A 49 -16.87 -33.11 1.11
CA GLN A 49 -17.36 -34.22 0.32
C GLN A 49 -18.16 -33.64 -0.86
N GLN A 50 -17.71 -33.93 -2.08
CA GLN A 50 -18.47 -33.60 -3.29
C GLN A 50 -19.73 -34.47 -3.38
N PRO A 51 -20.78 -34.09 -4.14
CA PRO A 51 -22.08 -34.80 -4.15
C PRO A 51 -22.01 -36.32 -4.35
N ASN A 52 -21.01 -36.81 -5.07
CA ASN A 52 -20.77 -38.24 -5.31
C ASN A 52 -19.36 -38.69 -4.87
N GLY A 53 -18.70 -37.91 -4.01
CA GLY A 53 -17.29 -38.10 -3.65
C GLY A 53 -17.09 -38.79 -2.31
N SER A 54 -15.85 -39.21 -2.06
CA SER A 54 -15.36 -39.53 -0.72
C SER A 54 -14.93 -38.26 0.00
N LEU A 55 -14.83 -38.33 1.33
CA LEU A 55 -14.30 -37.22 2.12
C LEU A 55 -12.81 -37.00 1.79
N GLU A 56 -12.44 -35.76 1.48
CA GLU A 56 -11.06 -35.37 1.16
C GLU A 56 -10.70 -33.99 1.73
N ILE A 57 -9.41 -33.68 1.85
CA ILE A 57 -8.93 -32.34 2.25
C ILE A 57 -9.28 -31.36 1.13
N VAL A 58 -9.86 -30.22 1.48
CA VAL A 58 -10.16 -29.17 0.50
C VAL A 58 -8.85 -28.73 -0.18
N PRO A 59 -8.73 -28.89 -1.51
CA PRO A 59 -7.53 -28.49 -2.23
C PRO A 59 -7.26 -26.99 -2.03
N ALA A 60 -5.98 -26.59 -1.95
CA ALA A 60 -5.63 -25.17 -1.83
C ALA A 60 -6.19 -24.32 -2.99
N THR A 61 -6.37 -24.92 -4.18
CA THR A 61 -6.99 -24.28 -5.34
C THR A 61 -8.48 -23.95 -5.17
N GLN A 62 -9.11 -24.43 -4.10
CA GLN A 62 -10.52 -24.18 -3.75
C GLN A 62 -10.64 -23.25 -2.54
N LEU A 63 -9.51 -22.91 -1.91
CA LEU A 63 -9.44 -21.94 -0.82
C LEU A 63 -8.92 -20.63 -1.37
N PHE A 64 -9.77 -19.62 -1.31
CA PHE A 64 -9.43 -18.27 -1.76
C PHE A 64 -9.51 -17.33 -0.57
N HIS A 65 -8.51 -16.48 -0.43
CA HIS A 65 -8.62 -15.27 0.36
C HIS A 65 -8.76 -14.10 -0.61
N CYS A 66 -9.83 -13.33 -0.51
CA CYS A 66 -9.90 -12.04 -1.19
C CYS A 66 -8.91 -11.10 -0.50
N SER A 67 -7.65 -11.13 -0.93
CA SER A 67 -6.70 -10.05 -0.63
C SER A 67 -6.67 -9.08 -1.81
N THR A 68 -7.84 -8.62 -2.24
CA THR A 68 -7.95 -7.38 -2.99
C THR A 68 -7.77 -6.25 -1.98
N GLU A 69 -6.53 -6.04 -1.58
CA GLU A 69 -6.12 -4.94 -0.73
C GLU A 69 -5.22 -4.00 -1.52
N ALA A 70 -5.29 -2.71 -1.20
CA ALA A 70 -4.26 -1.79 -1.61
C ALA A 70 -3.09 -1.97 -0.64
N LYS A 71 -1.90 -2.18 -1.17
CA LYS A 71 -0.68 -2.33 -0.39
C LYS A 71 0.22 -1.14 -0.70
N MET A 72 0.04 -0.08 0.07
CA MET A 72 0.67 1.21 -0.18
C MET A 72 2.05 1.32 0.48
N SER A 73 3.00 1.91 -0.24
CA SER A 73 4.28 2.36 0.29
C SER A 73 4.61 3.77 -0.20
N ILE A 74 5.39 4.50 0.59
CA ILE A 74 5.79 5.88 0.29
C ILE A 74 7.29 5.99 0.52
N VAL A 75 8.02 6.55 -0.45
CA VAL A 75 9.44 6.88 -0.33
C VAL A 75 9.62 8.37 -0.59
N LYS A 76 10.14 9.09 0.41
CA LYS A 76 10.51 10.50 0.28
C LYS A 76 12.00 10.64 0.01
N SER A 77 12.37 11.41 -1.00
CA SER A 77 13.77 11.73 -1.31
C SER A 77 13.91 13.20 -1.72
N SER A 78 15.13 13.68 -1.96
CA SER A 78 15.35 15.04 -2.46
C SER A 78 16.64 15.19 -3.25
N CYS A 79 16.66 16.21 -4.11
CA CYS A 79 17.84 16.68 -4.80
C CYS A 79 17.96 18.20 -4.67
N THR A 80 19.18 18.70 -4.68
CA THR A 80 19.43 20.14 -4.82
C THR A 80 19.40 20.47 -6.30
N ILE A 81 18.55 21.41 -6.72
CA ILE A 81 18.40 21.78 -8.14
C ILE A 81 19.08 23.11 -8.48
N LEU A 82 19.28 23.97 -7.47
CA LEU A 82 19.91 25.28 -7.61
C LEU A 82 20.58 25.66 -6.30
N ASP A 83 21.77 26.28 -6.37
CA ASP A 83 22.32 27.03 -5.25
C ASP A 83 22.86 28.41 -5.70
N PRO A 84 22.99 29.40 -4.78
CA PRO A 84 23.39 30.76 -5.14
C PRO A 84 24.82 30.90 -5.68
N VAL A 85 25.69 29.92 -5.41
CA VAL A 85 27.12 29.96 -5.75
C VAL A 85 27.40 29.21 -7.05
N ASN A 86 26.87 27.99 -7.21
CA ASN A 86 27.14 27.14 -8.37
C ASN A 86 25.99 27.12 -9.40
N GLY A 87 24.87 27.80 -9.11
CA GLY A 87 23.68 27.77 -9.96
C GLY A 87 23.14 26.35 -10.08
N ALA A 88 22.77 25.95 -11.30
CA ALA A 88 22.28 24.59 -11.59
C ALA A 88 23.41 23.59 -11.91
N ILE A 89 24.68 24.02 -11.91
CA ILE A 89 25.83 23.18 -12.26
C ILE A 89 26.49 22.70 -10.96
N ASN A 90 26.37 21.39 -10.65
CA ASN A 90 26.86 20.80 -9.40
C ASN A 90 26.36 21.54 -8.13
N PRO A 91 25.04 21.72 -8.00
CA PRO A 91 24.48 22.51 -6.91
C PRO A 91 24.76 21.89 -5.54
N LYS A 92 24.95 22.74 -4.53
CA LYS A 92 25.22 22.37 -3.14
C LYS A 92 24.06 22.70 -2.24
N ARG A 93 23.80 21.86 -1.23
CA ARG A 93 22.81 22.12 -0.18
C ARG A 93 23.38 23.11 0.83
N ILE A 94 23.49 24.36 0.44
CA ILE A 94 23.92 25.51 1.25
C ILE A 94 22.73 26.44 1.50
N PRO A 95 22.82 27.41 2.43
CA PRO A 95 21.76 28.38 2.64
C PRO A 95 21.32 29.03 1.31
N ARG A 96 20.01 29.20 1.16
CA ARG A 96 19.32 29.69 -0.05
C ARG A 96 19.38 28.76 -1.27
N ALA A 97 19.79 27.50 -1.11
CA ALA A 97 19.66 26.51 -2.17
C ALA A 97 18.20 26.08 -2.33
N THR A 98 17.76 25.90 -3.58
CA THR A 98 16.45 25.33 -3.89
C THR A 98 16.56 23.81 -3.89
N ILE A 99 15.77 23.18 -3.02
CA ILE A 99 15.65 21.74 -2.86
C ILE A 99 14.35 21.31 -3.50
N ARG A 100 14.42 20.30 -4.37
CA ARG A 100 13.24 19.58 -4.83
C ARG A 100 13.09 18.30 -4.03
N TYR A 101 11.92 18.13 -3.44
CA TYR A 101 11.51 16.88 -2.81
C TYR A 101 10.72 16.02 -3.80
N THR A 102 10.90 14.71 -3.69
CA THR A 102 10.08 13.72 -4.38
C THR A 102 9.42 12.79 -3.37
N MET A 103 8.18 12.41 -3.65
CA MET A 103 7.44 11.43 -2.87
C MET A 103 6.89 10.38 -3.83
N GLU A 104 7.56 9.23 -3.90
CA GLU A 104 7.09 8.09 -4.70
C GLU A 104 6.06 7.33 -3.89
N VAL A 105 4.82 7.32 -4.38
CA VAL A 105 3.70 6.55 -3.84
C VAL A 105 3.53 5.32 -4.72
N ALA A 106 3.60 4.13 -4.11
CA ALA A 106 3.45 2.87 -4.82
C ALA A 106 2.31 2.02 -4.25
N ASN A 107 1.55 1.38 -5.13
CA ASN A 107 0.56 0.36 -4.77
C ASN A 107 1.00 -1.01 -5.31
N GLU A 108 1.45 -1.87 -4.40
CA GLU A 108 1.85 -3.26 -4.67
C GLU A 108 0.66 -4.24 -4.55
N GLY A 109 -0.50 -3.74 -4.15
CA GLY A 109 -1.71 -4.52 -3.92
C GLY A 109 -2.61 -4.53 -5.14
N THR A 110 -3.47 -5.54 -5.25
CA THR A 110 -4.34 -5.73 -6.42
C THR A 110 -5.58 -4.84 -6.41
N ALA A 111 -5.94 -4.24 -5.27
CA ALA A 111 -7.02 -3.25 -5.21
C ALA A 111 -6.48 -1.82 -5.34
N SER A 112 -7.28 -0.94 -5.94
CA SER A 112 -6.97 0.49 -6.03
C SER A 112 -7.14 1.16 -4.67
N ALA A 113 -6.24 2.06 -4.32
CA ALA A 113 -6.42 2.98 -3.20
C ALA A 113 -7.13 4.24 -3.70
N THR A 114 -8.14 4.72 -2.99
CA THR A 114 -8.88 5.95 -3.33
C THR A 114 -8.76 6.96 -2.19
N ASN A 115 -8.92 8.24 -2.51
CA ASN A 115 -8.72 9.36 -1.57
C ASN A 115 -7.30 9.37 -0.96
N VAL A 116 -6.29 9.13 -1.80
CA VAL A 116 -4.89 9.12 -1.39
C VAL A 116 -4.36 10.55 -1.27
N LEU A 117 -4.24 11.03 -0.05
CA LEU A 117 -3.70 12.34 0.30
C LEU A 117 -2.37 12.17 1.04
N LEU A 118 -1.35 12.92 0.62
CA LEU A 118 -0.06 13.00 1.30
C LEU A 118 0.12 14.41 1.85
N SER A 119 0.33 14.53 3.16
CA SER A 119 0.66 15.80 3.81
C SER A 119 2.09 15.78 4.33
N ASP A 120 2.84 16.84 4.05
CA ASP A 120 4.24 16.98 4.44
C ASP A 120 4.47 18.30 5.18
N SER A 121 4.98 18.20 6.40
CA SER A 121 5.44 19.34 7.18
C SER A 121 6.97 19.42 7.13
N LEU A 122 7.47 20.54 6.62
CA LEU A 122 8.88 20.90 6.63
C LEU A 122 9.37 21.36 8.00
N SER A 123 10.66 21.13 8.28
CA SER A 123 11.35 21.69 9.44
C SER A 123 11.58 23.20 9.28
N SER A 124 11.98 23.86 10.38
CA SER A 124 12.29 25.30 10.41
C SER A 124 13.56 25.69 9.63
N GLU A 125 14.26 24.73 9.02
CA GLU A 125 15.43 24.97 8.17
C GLU A 125 15.03 25.45 6.77
N PHE A 126 13.73 25.41 6.44
CA PHE A 126 13.19 25.76 5.12
C PHE A 126 12.31 27.00 5.19
N ASP A 127 12.40 27.84 4.16
CA ASP A 127 11.49 28.96 3.98
C ASP A 127 10.17 28.45 3.40
N THR A 128 9.20 28.21 4.26
CA THR A 128 7.86 27.73 3.86
C THR A 128 7.13 28.66 2.89
N THR A 129 7.49 29.95 2.82
CA THR A 129 6.88 30.89 1.86
C THR A 129 7.42 30.70 0.44
N SER A 130 8.55 30.01 0.29
CA SER A 130 9.18 29.70 -1.00
C SER A 130 8.68 28.41 -1.65
N ILE A 131 7.74 27.69 -1.00
CA ILE A 131 7.17 26.45 -1.52
C ILE A 131 6.53 26.70 -2.88
N LYS A 132 6.93 25.94 -3.90
CA LYS A 132 6.40 26.08 -5.26
C LYS A 132 6.51 24.79 -6.07
N ASN A 133 6.00 24.83 -7.30
CA ASN A 133 6.08 23.70 -8.25
C ASN A 133 5.50 22.41 -7.64
N ILE A 134 4.43 22.57 -6.85
CA ILE A 134 3.73 21.46 -6.22
C ILE A 134 2.95 20.69 -7.30
N GLN A 135 3.25 19.41 -7.47
CA GLN A 135 2.67 18.63 -8.58
C GLN A 135 2.70 17.12 -8.35
N VAL A 136 1.84 16.40 -9.07
CA VAL A 136 1.79 14.93 -9.14
C VAL A 136 1.96 14.45 -10.58
N GLN A 137 2.68 13.34 -10.78
CA GLN A 137 2.95 12.72 -12.07
C GLN A 137 2.86 11.21 -11.97
N ALA A 138 2.39 10.55 -13.03
CA ALA A 138 2.38 9.09 -13.09
C ALA A 138 3.81 8.53 -13.29
N GLY A 139 4.07 7.36 -12.74
CA GLY A 139 5.35 6.67 -12.86
C GLY A 139 6.27 6.84 -11.65
N ALA A 140 7.50 6.34 -11.80
CA ALA A 140 8.54 6.41 -10.78
C ALA A 140 9.16 7.82 -10.72
N CYS A 141 9.75 8.16 -9.57
CA CYS A 141 10.19 9.53 -9.35
C CYS A 141 11.54 9.78 -10.02
N ASP A 142 11.62 10.87 -10.78
CA ASP A 142 12.88 11.42 -11.28
C ASP A 142 13.03 12.84 -10.73
N CYS A 143 13.91 13.00 -9.74
CA CYS A 143 14.08 14.29 -9.08
C CYS A 143 14.60 15.38 -10.04
N LEU A 144 15.38 15.02 -11.06
CA LEU A 144 15.99 15.97 -11.99
C LEU A 144 15.16 16.14 -13.27
N GLY A 145 14.49 15.09 -13.73
CA GLY A 145 13.68 15.05 -14.95
C GLY A 145 12.23 15.53 -14.82
N VAL A 146 11.91 16.35 -13.83
CA VAL A 146 10.53 16.82 -13.61
C VAL A 146 10.13 17.83 -14.68
N THR A 147 9.08 17.52 -15.43
CA THR A 147 8.40 18.47 -16.32
C THR A 147 7.43 19.32 -15.50
N SER A 148 7.58 20.63 -15.51
CA SER A 148 6.70 21.50 -14.72
C SER A 148 5.24 21.36 -15.15
N ALA A 149 4.40 20.98 -14.19
CA ALA A 149 2.95 21.01 -14.28
C ALA A 149 2.40 21.69 -13.01
N SER A 150 1.26 22.35 -13.14
CA SER A 150 0.54 22.93 -11.99
C SER A 150 -0.64 22.03 -11.65
N ASN A 151 -0.34 20.83 -11.16
CA ASN A 151 -1.31 19.77 -10.92
C ASN A 151 -0.99 19.01 -9.64
N ASN A 152 -1.56 19.39 -8.49
CA ASN A 152 -1.35 18.66 -7.23
C ASN A 152 -2.63 18.00 -6.70
N GLY A 153 -3.57 17.74 -7.63
CA GLY A 153 -4.89 17.17 -7.36
C GLY A 153 -5.90 18.17 -6.83
N ALA A 154 -7.15 17.73 -6.68
CA ALA A 154 -8.28 18.62 -6.37
C ALA A 154 -8.20 19.23 -4.96
N ASN A 155 -7.58 18.50 -4.03
CA ASN A 155 -7.43 18.92 -2.63
C ASN A 155 -5.98 19.28 -2.27
N GLY A 156 -5.13 19.53 -3.27
CA GLY A 156 -3.75 19.96 -3.05
C GLY A 156 -3.65 21.39 -2.51
N THR A 157 -2.55 21.70 -1.82
CA THR A 157 -2.30 23.06 -1.29
C THR A 157 -1.76 24.01 -2.37
N ALA A 158 -2.03 25.31 -2.25
CA ALA A 158 -1.42 26.29 -3.14
C ALA A 158 0.10 26.45 -2.88
N ASP A 159 0.81 27.06 -3.83
CA ASP A 159 2.18 27.52 -3.62
C ASP A 159 2.27 28.47 -2.41
N GLY A 160 3.37 28.39 -1.66
CA GLY A 160 3.60 29.15 -0.43
C GLY A 160 2.77 28.72 0.78
N VAL A 161 1.98 27.64 0.66
CA VAL A 161 1.16 27.11 1.77
C VAL A 161 1.88 25.95 2.46
N HIS A 162 1.85 25.96 3.79
CA HIS A 162 2.39 24.90 4.64
C HIS A 162 1.32 24.45 5.66
N PRO A 163 1.14 23.13 5.90
CA PRO A 163 1.87 22.00 5.31
C PRO A 163 1.56 21.81 3.82
N ILE A 164 2.46 21.13 3.10
CA ILE A 164 2.23 20.75 1.70
C ILE A 164 1.21 19.61 1.69
N VAL A 165 0.20 19.69 0.81
CA VAL A 165 -0.71 18.57 0.52
C VAL A 165 -0.67 18.24 -0.96
N LEU A 166 -0.44 16.96 -1.26
CA LEU A 166 -0.59 16.37 -2.59
C LEU A 166 -1.78 15.42 -2.58
N ASP A 167 -2.68 15.60 -3.54
CA ASP A 167 -3.83 14.75 -3.75
C ASP A 167 -3.59 13.86 -4.98
N PHE A 168 -3.29 12.59 -4.72
CA PHE A 168 -3.11 11.57 -5.75
C PHE A 168 -4.45 10.99 -6.20
N GLY A 169 -5.56 11.31 -5.53
CA GLY A 169 -6.88 10.79 -5.85
C GLY A 169 -6.95 9.27 -5.75
N THR A 170 -6.87 8.59 -6.90
CA THR A 170 -6.90 7.12 -6.99
C THR A 170 -5.59 6.57 -7.51
N VAL A 171 -4.87 5.82 -6.68
CA VAL A 171 -3.70 5.04 -7.10
C VAL A 171 -4.16 3.63 -7.44
N LEU A 172 -4.13 3.30 -8.73
CA LEU A 172 -4.63 2.03 -9.24
C LEU A 172 -3.90 0.83 -8.62
N GLY A 173 -4.59 -0.31 -8.54
CA GLY A 173 -3.99 -1.57 -8.12
C GLY A 173 -2.83 -1.97 -9.02
N GLY A 174 -1.79 -2.54 -8.42
CA GLY A 174 -0.61 -3.08 -9.10
C GLY A 174 -0.33 -4.51 -8.63
N SER A 175 0.95 -4.84 -8.54
CA SER A 175 1.42 -6.07 -7.92
C SER A 175 2.78 -5.85 -7.26
N VAL A 176 3.26 -6.79 -6.46
CA VAL A 176 4.62 -6.73 -5.89
C VAL A 176 5.70 -6.68 -6.98
N ALA A 177 5.49 -7.36 -8.12
CA ALA A 177 6.44 -7.37 -9.23
C ALA A 177 6.36 -6.11 -10.10
N THR A 178 5.16 -5.53 -10.19
CA THR A 178 4.85 -4.37 -11.04
C THR A 178 3.93 -3.40 -10.27
N PRO A 179 4.46 -2.67 -9.29
CA PRO A 179 3.65 -1.73 -8.54
C PRO A 179 3.18 -0.59 -9.44
N THR A 180 1.96 -0.13 -9.25
CA THR A 180 1.53 1.16 -9.80
C THR A 180 2.23 2.24 -9.01
N LYS A 181 2.90 3.16 -9.69
CA LYS A 181 3.65 4.25 -9.06
C LYS A 181 3.13 5.60 -9.52
N GLU A 182 3.08 6.53 -8.57
CA GLU A 182 2.85 7.95 -8.81
C GLU A 182 3.83 8.76 -7.98
N CYS A 183 4.13 9.97 -8.44
CA CYS A 183 5.17 10.80 -7.89
C CYS A 183 4.70 12.21 -7.60
N GLY A 184 4.87 12.58 -6.35
CA GLY A 184 4.70 13.93 -5.84
C GLY A 184 5.99 14.73 -5.89
N TYR A 185 5.89 16.01 -6.21
CA TYR A 185 7.01 16.93 -6.20
C TYR A 185 6.62 18.27 -5.57
N PHE A 186 7.57 18.90 -4.91
CA PHE A 186 7.55 20.33 -4.58
C PHE A 186 8.98 20.84 -4.42
N GLU A 187 9.14 22.14 -4.54
CA GLU A 187 10.42 22.84 -4.34
C GLU A 187 10.32 23.79 -3.16
N VAL A 188 11.42 23.96 -2.45
CA VAL A 188 11.53 24.88 -1.32
C VAL A 188 12.97 25.34 -1.14
N GLU A 189 13.18 26.55 -0.63
CA GLU A 189 14.50 27.11 -0.33
C GLU A 189 14.93 26.83 1.11
N LEU A 190 16.21 26.53 1.29
CA LEU A 190 16.85 26.43 2.60
C LEU A 190 17.13 27.83 3.17
N ILE A 191 16.90 28.04 4.47
CA ILE A 191 17.18 29.31 5.17
C ILE A 191 18.68 29.45 5.47
#